data_AF-A0A962I0X8-F1
#
_entry.id   AF-A0A962I0X8-F1
#
_cell.length_a   1.000
_cell.length_b   1.000
_cell.length_c   1.000
_cell.angle_alpha   90.00
_cell.angle_beta   90.00
_cell.angle_gamma   90.00
#
_symmetry.space_group_name_H-M   'P 1'
#
loop_
_entity.id
_entity.type
_entity.pdbx_description
1 polymer ?
#
loop_
_entity_poly.entity_id
_entity_poly.type
_entity_poly.pdbx_seq_one_letter_code
_entity_poly.pdbx_strand_id
1 'polypeptide(L)'
;MSRTSRWLLAVGCLLCSHLLQAATDFASLTPEQQAVLAPFEAEWGGLAESDRQRLVQATDRWLEAQPQQRAEATERFERWQSLPSERREQLRQRWQWFQSLPPERQRELRATMQRFRHLPQDERRRLQQRFQQMTPDQRRAFIEGARASDRAGQMRRFLERLSPEERQELRRIDAELSQEQRMLLRHRVRSAPPAERETLIRRWLQMTPDERREWLRPQ
;
A
#
# COMPACT_ATOMS: atom_id res chain seq x y z
N MET A 1 64.03 -53.25 -20.97
CA MET A 1 63.26 -54.44 -20.51
C MET A 1 62.35 -53.98 -19.38
N SER A 2 61.03 -54.15 -19.31
CA SER A 2 59.99 -54.73 -20.16
C SER A 2 58.64 -54.47 -19.45
N ARG A 3 57.63 -54.00 -20.22
CA ARG A 3 56.20 -54.43 -20.20
C ARG A 3 55.38 -54.05 -18.93
N THR A 4 54.10 -53.62 -18.93
CA THR A 4 52.98 -53.72 -19.88
C THR A 4 51.73 -52.96 -19.35
N SER A 5 50.92 -52.42 -20.27
CA SER A 5 49.43 -52.35 -20.32
C SER A 5 48.61 -51.74 -19.17
N ARG A 6 47.91 -50.61 -19.40
CA ARG A 6 46.53 -50.47 -19.98
C ARG A 6 45.40 -50.92 -19.04
N TRP A 7 44.70 -49.94 -18.44
CA TRP A 7 43.26 -49.97 -18.23
C TRP A 7 42.64 -48.66 -18.75
N LEU A 8 41.52 -48.82 -19.43
CA LEU A 8 40.77 -47.84 -20.20
C LEU A 8 39.80 -47.03 -19.31
N LEU A 9 39.65 -45.75 -19.68
CA LEU A 9 38.42 -44.96 -19.76
C LEU A 9 37.54 -44.70 -18.51
N ALA A 10 37.37 -43.40 -18.29
CA ALA A 10 36.09 -42.73 -18.00
C ALA A 10 35.45 -42.95 -16.62
N VAL A 11 35.95 -42.20 -15.64
CA VAL A 11 35.11 -41.49 -14.67
C VAL A 11 35.79 -40.13 -14.51
N GLY A 12 35.25 -39.02 -14.92
CA GLY A 12 33.87 -38.61 -15.09
C GLY A 12 33.93 -37.12 -14.81
N CYS A 13 33.41 -36.32 -15.73
CA CYS A 13 33.36 -34.86 -15.69
C CYS A 13 32.83 -34.31 -14.35
N LEU A 14 33.68 -34.20 -13.33
CA LEU A 14 33.30 -33.68 -12.01
C LEU A 14 34.16 -32.48 -11.59
N LEU A 15 34.83 -31.85 -12.54
CA LEU A 15 35.43 -30.52 -12.35
C LEU A 15 35.09 -29.57 -13.52
N CYS A 16 33.98 -29.85 -14.20
CA CYS A 16 33.26 -28.89 -15.04
C CYS A 16 31.93 -28.44 -14.37
N SER A 17 31.72 -28.79 -13.09
CA SER A 17 30.44 -28.53 -12.41
C SER A 17 30.34 -27.13 -11.78
N HIS A 18 31.42 -26.34 -11.81
CA HIS A 18 31.35 -24.91 -11.46
C HIS A 18 31.14 -23.99 -12.68
N LEU A 19 31.03 -24.56 -13.90
CA LEU A 19 30.70 -23.82 -15.13
C LEU A 19 29.22 -23.91 -15.54
N LEU A 20 28.34 -24.37 -14.65
CA LEU A 20 26.90 -24.10 -14.73
C LEU A 20 26.50 -23.09 -13.65
N GLN A 21 27.13 -21.92 -13.72
CA GLN A 21 26.59 -20.73 -13.09
C GLN A 21 25.23 -20.47 -13.74
N ALA A 22 24.13 -20.77 -13.03
CA ALA A 22 22.78 -20.36 -13.36
C ALA A 22 22.42 -20.49 -14.86
N ALA A 23 22.12 -21.71 -15.33
CA ALA A 23 21.30 -21.86 -16.52
C ALA A 23 19.94 -21.19 -16.26
N THR A 24 19.90 -19.90 -16.61
CA THR A 24 18.79 -19.02 -16.90
C THR A 24 17.56 -19.13 -16.00
N ASP A 25 17.49 -18.23 -15.01
CA ASP A 25 16.25 -17.92 -14.27
C ASP A 25 15.05 -17.61 -15.20
N PHE A 26 15.31 -17.19 -16.44
CA PHE A 26 14.29 -17.03 -17.48
C PHE A 26 13.77 -18.37 -18.04
N ALA A 27 14.65 -19.36 -18.25
CA ALA A 27 14.28 -20.66 -18.81
C ALA A 27 13.50 -21.53 -17.81
N SER A 28 13.54 -21.22 -16.51
CA SER A 28 12.72 -21.85 -15.48
C SER A 28 11.27 -21.34 -15.44
N LEU A 29 10.93 -20.25 -16.14
CA LEU A 29 9.56 -19.74 -16.23
C LEU A 29 8.68 -20.67 -17.08
N THR A 30 7.36 -20.66 -16.87
CA THR A 30 6.44 -21.45 -17.71
C THR A 30 6.43 -20.92 -19.15
N PRO A 31 6.07 -21.73 -20.17
CA PRO A 31 6.02 -21.28 -21.56
C PRO A 31 5.15 -20.02 -21.76
N GLU A 32 4.04 -19.90 -21.04
CA GLU A 32 3.16 -18.74 -21.07
C GLU A 32 3.83 -17.49 -20.47
N GLN A 33 4.58 -17.68 -19.36
CA GLN A 33 5.33 -16.59 -18.74
C GLN A 33 6.47 -16.12 -19.64
N GLN A 34 7.21 -17.06 -20.26
CA GLN A 34 8.26 -16.76 -21.23
C GLN A 34 7.70 -15.98 -22.43
N ALA A 35 6.54 -16.37 -22.96
CA ALA A 35 5.91 -15.67 -24.07
C ALA A 35 5.56 -14.20 -23.74
N VAL A 36 5.08 -13.93 -22.52
CA VAL A 36 4.76 -12.56 -22.07
C VAL A 36 6.03 -11.76 -21.78
N LEU A 37 7.07 -12.41 -21.22
CA LEU A 37 8.31 -11.76 -20.82
C LEU A 37 9.42 -11.81 -21.86
N ALA A 38 9.16 -12.34 -23.06
CA ALA A 38 10.12 -12.40 -24.17
C ALA A 38 10.85 -11.07 -24.45
N PRO A 39 10.20 -9.88 -24.37
CA PRO A 39 10.91 -8.61 -24.54
C PRO A 39 12.02 -8.34 -23.51
N PHE A 40 11.98 -9.00 -22.35
CA PHE A 40 12.95 -8.86 -21.26
C PHE A 40 14.03 -9.95 -21.26
N GLU A 41 13.96 -10.94 -22.15
CA GLU A 41 14.86 -12.10 -22.14
C GLU A 41 16.34 -11.70 -22.20
N ALA A 42 16.68 -10.79 -23.11
CA ALA A 42 18.06 -10.31 -23.29
C ALA A 42 18.62 -9.56 -22.08
N GLU A 43 17.76 -8.87 -21.33
CA GLU A 43 18.14 -8.07 -20.15
C GLU A 43 17.96 -8.86 -18.83
N TRP A 44 17.35 -10.04 -18.88
CA TRP A 44 16.91 -10.79 -17.70
C TRP A 44 18.04 -11.04 -16.70
N GLY A 45 19.20 -11.47 -17.18
CA GLY A 45 20.37 -11.73 -16.33
C GLY A 45 20.94 -10.50 -15.62
N GLY A 46 20.64 -9.29 -16.11
CA GLY A 46 21.06 -8.02 -15.51
C GLY A 46 20.07 -7.45 -14.50
N LEU A 47 18.85 -7.99 -14.42
CA LEU A 47 17.82 -7.53 -13.49
C LEU A 47 18.09 -8.02 -12.06
N ALA A 48 17.92 -7.13 -11.09
CA ALA A 48 17.94 -7.51 -9.69
C ALA A 48 16.84 -8.54 -9.40
N GLU A 49 17.10 -9.47 -8.47
CA GLU A 49 16.15 -10.53 -8.11
C GLU A 49 14.75 -10.00 -7.78
N SER A 50 14.69 -8.88 -7.04
CA SER A 50 13.41 -8.24 -6.70
C SER A 50 12.64 -7.71 -7.91
N ASP A 51 13.33 -7.31 -8.99
CA ASP A 51 12.70 -6.86 -10.24
C ASP A 51 12.18 -8.05 -11.03
N ARG A 52 12.97 -9.12 -11.13
CA ARG A 52 12.54 -10.38 -11.78
C ARG A 52 11.29 -10.94 -11.12
N GLN A 53 11.26 -11.00 -9.78
CA GLN A 53 10.06 -11.42 -9.03
C GLN A 53 8.84 -10.51 -9.28
N ARG A 54 9.04 -9.19 -9.36
CA ARG A 54 7.95 -8.26 -9.69
C ARG A 54 7.40 -8.49 -11.08
N LEU A 55 8.25 -8.76 -12.07
CA LEU A 55 7.86 -9.07 -13.44
C LEU A 55 7.08 -10.38 -13.52
N VAL A 56 7.57 -11.46 -12.90
CA VAL A 56 6.88 -12.75 -12.84
C VAL A 56 5.48 -12.59 -12.21
N GLN A 57 5.40 -11.97 -11.04
CA GLN A 57 4.10 -11.72 -10.39
C GLN A 57 3.16 -10.84 -11.22
N ALA A 58 3.69 -9.90 -12.00
CA ALA A 58 2.89 -9.08 -12.91
C ALA A 58 2.37 -9.90 -14.09
N THR A 59 3.19 -10.81 -14.61
CA THR A 59 2.81 -11.75 -15.66
C THR A 59 1.74 -12.72 -15.20
N ASP A 60 1.84 -13.26 -13.99
CA ASP A 60 0.80 -14.15 -13.43
C ASP A 60 -0.55 -13.44 -13.37
N ARG A 61 -0.58 -12.21 -12.82
CA ARG A 61 -1.79 -11.39 -12.80
C ARG A 61 -2.32 -11.08 -14.20
N TRP A 62 -1.45 -10.92 -15.19
CA TRP A 62 -1.85 -10.68 -16.57
C TRP A 62 -2.48 -11.93 -17.22
N LEU A 63 -1.87 -13.10 -16.99
CA LEU A 63 -2.37 -14.38 -17.47
C LEU A 63 -3.70 -14.75 -16.81
N GLU A 64 -3.91 -14.40 -15.55
CA GLU A 64 -5.18 -14.61 -14.83
C GLU A 64 -6.25 -13.55 -15.16
N ALA A 65 -5.87 -12.39 -15.70
CA ALA A 65 -6.79 -11.29 -15.96
C ALA A 65 -7.83 -11.63 -17.04
N GLN A 66 -9.08 -11.22 -16.79
CA GLN A 66 -10.16 -11.32 -17.77
C GLN A 66 -9.89 -10.42 -19.00
N PRO A 67 -10.47 -10.71 -20.17
CA PRO A 67 -10.24 -9.93 -21.39
C PRO A 67 -10.47 -8.42 -21.21
N GLN A 68 -11.52 -8.02 -20.49
CA GLN A 68 -11.79 -6.61 -20.20
C GLN A 68 -10.69 -5.97 -19.34
N GLN A 69 -10.21 -6.68 -18.31
CA GLN A 69 -9.14 -6.19 -17.44
C GLN A 69 -7.82 -6.02 -18.19
N ARG A 70 -7.52 -6.94 -19.13
CA ARG A 70 -6.38 -6.82 -20.03
C ARG A 70 -6.51 -5.60 -20.95
N ALA A 71 -7.67 -5.39 -21.56
CA ALA A 71 -7.93 -4.23 -22.41
C ALA A 71 -7.73 -2.90 -21.65
N GLU A 72 -8.28 -2.78 -20.45
CA GLU A 72 -8.09 -1.59 -19.61
C GLU A 72 -6.62 -1.40 -19.20
N ALA A 73 -5.89 -2.48 -18.92
CA ALA A 73 -4.48 -2.43 -18.58
C ALA A 73 -3.62 -1.99 -19.78
N THR A 74 -3.88 -2.52 -20.98
CA THR A 74 -3.25 -2.09 -22.22
C THR A 74 -3.48 -0.60 -22.47
N GLU A 75 -4.73 -0.14 -22.38
CA GLU A 75 -5.07 1.27 -22.59
C GLU A 75 -4.39 2.20 -21.56
N ARG A 76 -4.28 1.76 -20.30
CA ARG A 76 -3.49 2.49 -19.27
C ARG A 76 -2.01 2.53 -19.63
N PHE A 77 -1.46 1.44 -20.14
CA PHE A 77 -0.05 1.35 -20.51
C PHE A 77 0.28 2.21 -21.74
N GLU A 78 -0.55 2.20 -22.76
CA GLU A 78 -0.41 3.07 -23.94
C GLU A 78 -0.48 4.55 -23.56
N ARG A 79 -1.44 4.94 -22.71
CA ARG A 79 -1.49 6.29 -22.14
C ARG A 79 -0.24 6.64 -21.35
N TRP A 80 0.33 5.69 -20.62
CA TRP A 80 1.57 5.91 -19.89
C TRP A 80 2.75 6.11 -20.83
N GLN A 81 2.87 5.29 -21.87
CA GLN A 81 3.94 5.39 -22.87
C GLN A 81 3.89 6.70 -23.67
N SER A 82 2.69 7.20 -23.96
CA SER A 82 2.51 8.48 -24.67
C SER A 82 2.82 9.71 -23.82
N LEU A 83 3.06 9.57 -22.52
CA LEU A 83 3.48 10.68 -21.67
C LEU A 83 4.92 11.12 -21.98
N PRO A 84 5.18 12.45 -22.01
CA PRO A 84 6.54 12.98 -22.05
C PRO A 84 7.42 12.39 -20.94
N SER A 85 8.71 12.20 -21.21
CA SER A 85 9.68 11.62 -20.25
C SER A 85 9.65 12.33 -18.90
N GLU A 86 9.58 13.66 -18.88
CA GLU A 86 9.49 14.47 -17.67
C GLU A 86 8.22 14.16 -16.86
N ARG A 87 7.07 13.99 -17.53
CA ARG A 87 5.80 13.64 -16.87
C ARG A 87 5.84 12.23 -16.29
N ARG A 88 6.45 11.28 -17.01
CA ARG A 88 6.67 9.92 -16.50
C ARG A 88 7.54 9.95 -15.24
N GLU A 89 8.60 10.74 -15.25
CA GLU A 89 9.49 10.87 -14.10
C GLU A 89 8.79 11.48 -12.88
N GLN A 90 8.03 12.56 -13.06
CA GLN A 90 7.23 13.16 -11.98
C GLN A 90 6.24 12.14 -11.38
N LEU A 91 5.61 11.30 -12.20
CA LEU A 91 4.70 10.27 -11.72
C LEU A 91 5.42 9.12 -11.00
N ARG A 92 6.60 8.72 -11.47
CA ARG A 92 7.46 7.74 -10.78
C ARG A 92 7.84 8.22 -9.39
N GLN A 93 8.30 9.47 -9.26
CA GLN A 93 8.67 10.04 -7.96
C GLN A 93 7.48 10.12 -7.01
N ARG A 94 6.30 10.54 -7.50
CA ARG A 94 5.07 10.56 -6.71
C ARG A 94 4.64 9.17 -6.27
N TRP A 95 4.83 8.16 -7.12
CA TRP A 95 4.55 6.77 -6.78
C TRP A 95 5.52 6.24 -5.73
N GLN A 96 6.82 6.50 -5.87
CA GLN A 96 7.83 6.12 -4.87
C GLN A 96 7.55 6.76 -3.52
N TRP A 97 7.25 8.07 -3.50
CA TRP A 97 6.82 8.77 -2.28
C TRP A 97 5.57 8.13 -1.66
N PHE A 98 4.60 7.74 -2.48
CA PHE A 98 3.39 7.08 -2.00
C PHE A 98 3.71 5.71 -1.38
N GLN A 99 4.58 4.92 -2.02
CA GLN A 99 5.01 3.62 -1.52
C GLN A 99 5.82 3.72 -0.23
N SER A 100 6.58 4.81 -0.03
CA SER A 100 7.29 5.05 1.22
C SER A 100 6.40 5.47 2.39
N LEU A 101 5.10 5.76 2.15
CA LEU A 101 4.18 6.08 3.24
C LEU A 101 3.79 4.82 4.02
N PRO A 102 3.58 4.94 5.35
CA PRO A 102 3.00 3.86 6.15
C PRO A 102 1.65 3.37 5.56
N PRO A 103 1.32 2.07 5.67
CA PRO A 103 0.11 1.49 5.08
C PRO A 103 -1.18 2.24 5.43
N GLU A 104 -1.30 2.75 6.65
CA GLU A 104 -2.45 3.51 7.13
C GLU A 104 -2.60 4.84 6.39
N ARG A 105 -1.47 5.52 6.14
CA ARG A 105 -1.42 6.77 5.37
C ARG A 105 -1.75 6.53 3.89
N GLN A 106 -1.27 5.42 3.33
CA GLN A 106 -1.65 5.02 1.99
C GLN A 106 -3.17 4.78 1.88
N ARG A 107 -3.76 4.07 2.85
CA ARG A 107 -5.21 3.81 2.91
C ARG A 107 -6.01 5.11 3.03
N GLU A 108 -5.60 6.03 3.90
CA GLU A 108 -6.23 7.34 4.07
C GLU A 108 -6.21 8.17 2.77
N LEU A 109 -5.07 8.18 2.07
CA LEU A 109 -4.92 8.90 0.81
C LEU A 109 -5.73 8.26 -0.32
N ARG A 110 -5.76 6.92 -0.41
CA ARG A 110 -6.62 6.19 -1.36
C ARG A 110 -8.10 6.50 -1.11
N ALA A 111 -8.56 6.47 0.13
CA ALA A 111 -9.94 6.80 0.48
C ALA A 111 -10.30 8.26 0.13
N THR A 112 -9.39 9.19 0.41
CA THR A 112 -9.59 10.61 0.07
C THR A 112 -9.66 10.82 -1.44
N MET A 113 -8.76 10.19 -2.20
CA MET A 113 -8.77 10.25 -3.66
C MET A 113 -10.05 9.64 -4.24
N GLN A 114 -10.52 8.51 -3.68
CA GLN A 114 -11.78 7.90 -4.10
C GLN A 114 -12.95 8.87 -3.89
N ARG A 115 -13.10 9.44 -2.69
CA ARG A 115 -14.15 10.45 -2.43
C ARG A 115 -14.07 11.62 -3.40
N PHE A 116 -12.87 12.14 -3.65
CA PHE A 116 -12.65 13.22 -4.60
C PHE A 116 -13.11 12.85 -6.03
N ARG A 117 -12.83 11.61 -6.48
CA ARG A 117 -13.25 11.12 -7.81
C ARG A 117 -14.77 11.03 -7.95
N HIS A 118 -15.48 10.73 -6.87
CA HIS A 118 -16.95 10.62 -6.84
C HIS A 118 -17.67 11.97 -6.76
N LEU A 119 -16.95 13.08 -6.53
CA LEU A 119 -17.58 14.40 -6.55
C LEU A 119 -18.07 14.74 -7.98
N PRO A 120 -19.19 15.49 -8.10
CA PRO A 120 -19.65 16.05 -9.37
C PRO A 120 -18.52 16.78 -10.10
N GLN A 121 -18.55 16.76 -11.44
CA GLN A 121 -17.47 17.34 -12.24
C GLN A 121 -17.20 18.82 -11.89
N ASP A 122 -18.25 19.60 -11.70
CA ASP A 122 -18.15 21.03 -11.38
C ASP A 122 -17.51 21.27 -10.00
N GLU A 123 -17.88 20.46 -9.01
CA GLU A 123 -17.27 20.51 -7.68
C GLU A 123 -15.78 20.16 -7.74
N ARG A 124 -15.42 19.12 -8.49
CA ARG A 124 -14.00 18.73 -8.69
C ARG A 124 -13.22 19.88 -9.32
N ARG A 125 -13.76 20.50 -10.38
CA ARG A 125 -13.11 21.63 -11.07
C ARG A 125 -12.94 22.81 -10.12
N ARG A 126 -13.98 23.18 -9.38
CA ARG A 126 -13.93 24.26 -8.39
C ARG A 126 -12.87 24.02 -7.32
N LEU A 127 -12.81 22.80 -6.77
CA LEU A 127 -11.81 22.42 -5.77
C LEU A 127 -10.39 22.45 -6.34
N GLN A 128 -10.19 21.96 -7.57
CA GLN A 128 -8.88 22.00 -8.24
C GLN A 128 -8.42 23.44 -8.50
N GLN A 129 -9.28 24.30 -9.04
CA GLN A 129 -8.98 25.71 -9.29
C GLN A 129 -8.61 26.43 -7.99
N ARG A 130 -9.43 26.26 -6.94
CA ARG A 130 -9.16 26.83 -5.62
C ARG A 130 -7.81 26.36 -5.08
N PHE A 131 -7.50 25.06 -5.19
CA PHE A 131 -6.25 24.50 -4.71
C PHE A 131 -5.02 25.00 -5.50
N GLN A 132 -5.16 25.19 -6.82
CA GLN A 132 -4.09 25.72 -7.67
C GLN A 132 -3.73 27.17 -7.29
N GLN A 133 -4.72 27.99 -6.94
CA GLN A 133 -4.54 29.39 -6.55
C GLN A 133 -3.99 29.57 -5.12
N MET A 134 -3.97 28.51 -4.30
CA MET A 134 -3.47 28.59 -2.94
C MET A 134 -1.94 28.60 -2.86
N THR A 135 -1.40 29.41 -1.94
CA THR A 135 -0.01 29.34 -1.51
C THR A 135 0.29 28.01 -0.80
N PRO A 136 1.56 27.60 -0.63
CA PRO A 136 1.91 26.39 0.11
C PRO A 136 1.26 26.32 1.51
N ASP A 137 1.20 27.43 2.23
CA ASP A 137 0.63 27.49 3.58
C ASP A 137 -0.89 27.35 3.56
N GLN A 138 -1.55 28.02 2.61
CA GLN A 138 -2.99 27.88 2.40
C GLN A 138 -3.36 26.45 2.01
N ARG A 139 -2.53 25.77 1.20
CA ARG A 139 -2.72 24.35 0.86
C ARG A 139 -2.60 23.46 2.08
N ARG A 140 -1.60 23.70 2.95
CA ARG A 140 -1.44 22.96 4.21
C ARG A 140 -2.68 23.11 5.09
N ALA A 141 -3.11 24.35 5.35
CA ALA A 141 -4.30 24.64 6.15
C ALA A 141 -5.58 24.04 5.52
N PHE A 142 -5.72 24.10 4.20
CA PHE A 142 -6.86 23.51 3.49
C PHE A 142 -6.92 21.98 3.67
N ILE A 143 -5.80 21.29 3.48
CA ILE A 143 -5.71 19.84 3.66
C ILE A 143 -5.97 19.47 5.12
N GLU A 144 -5.42 20.21 6.07
CA GLU A 144 -5.64 19.99 7.49
C GLU A 144 -7.11 20.18 7.89
N GLY A 145 -7.75 21.23 7.37
CA GLY A 145 -9.17 21.49 7.56
C GLY A 145 -10.04 20.37 6.96
N ALA A 146 -9.77 19.96 5.72
CA ALA A 146 -10.48 18.85 5.09
C ALA A 146 -10.35 17.54 5.89
N ARG A 147 -9.14 17.25 6.40
CA ARG A 147 -8.89 16.11 7.30
C ARG A 147 -9.63 16.26 8.63
N ALA A 148 -9.70 17.47 9.19
CA ALA A 148 -10.45 17.72 10.42
C ALA A 148 -11.95 17.52 10.24
N SER A 149 -12.52 18.00 9.13
CA SER A 149 -13.92 17.79 8.77
C SER A 149 -14.25 16.32 8.56
N ASP A 150 -13.40 15.56 7.86
CA ASP A 150 -13.59 14.11 7.70
C ASP A 150 -13.58 13.39 9.07
N ARG A 151 -12.66 13.75 9.97
CA ARG A 151 -12.63 13.23 11.34
C ARG A 151 -13.89 13.57 12.13
N ALA A 152 -14.34 14.81 12.07
CA ALA A 152 -15.56 15.24 12.75
C ALA A 152 -16.79 14.49 12.23
N GLY A 153 -16.88 14.27 10.91
CA GLY A 153 -17.94 13.47 10.30
C GLY A 153 -17.89 12.00 10.70
N GLN A 154 -16.70 11.40 10.79
CA GLN A 154 -16.53 10.03 11.30
C GLN A 154 -16.99 9.91 12.76
N MET A 155 -16.60 10.87 13.61
CA MET A 155 -17.03 10.90 15.01
C MET A 155 -18.55 11.05 15.11
N ARG A 156 -19.16 11.94 14.32
CA ARG A 156 -20.62 12.10 14.29
C ARG A 156 -21.34 10.78 13.96
N ARG A 157 -20.93 10.11 12.88
CA ARG A 157 -21.49 8.81 12.49
C ARG A 157 -21.31 7.73 13.56
N PHE A 158 -20.20 7.76 14.28
CA PHE A 158 -19.98 6.86 15.40
C PHE A 158 -21.00 7.13 16.53
N LEU A 159 -21.17 8.39 16.93
CA LEU A 159 -22.13 8.77 17.97
C LEU A 159 -23.58 8.44 17.60
N GLU A 160 -23.93 8.56 16.31
CA GLU A 160 -25.25 8.19 15.78
C GLU A 160 -25.54 6.68 15.95
N ARG A 161 -24.52 5.82 15.93
CA ARG A 161 -24.64 4.37 16.12
C ARG A 161 -24.66 3.92 17.57
N LEU A 162 -24.36 4.82 18.51
CA LEU A 162 -24.44 4.51 19.94
C LEU A 162 -25.89 4.65 20.43
N SER A 163 -26.31 3.75 21.31
CA SER A 163 -27.59 3.87 22.02
C SER A 163 -27.60 5.14 22.91
N PRO A 164 -28.78 5.66 23.29
CA PRO A 164 -28.86 6.79 24.22
C PRO A 164 -28.10 6.54 25.54
N GLU A 165 -28.15 5.31 26.05
CA GLU A 165 -27.43 4.87 27.26
C GLU A 165 -25.91 4.86 27.04
N GLU A 166 -25.43 4.30 25.92
CA GLU A 166 -24.01 4.31 25.56
C GLU A 166 -23.49 5.76 25.42
N ARG A 167 -24.29 6.67 24.87
CA ARG A 167 -23.93 8.09 24.77
C ARG A 167 -23.91 8.78 26.14
N GLN A 168 -24.82 8.41 27.04
CA GLN A 168 -24.83 8.93 28.40
C GLN A 168 -23.61 8.46 29.18
N GLU A 169 -23.28 7.18 29.09
CA GLU A 169 -22.10 6.61 29.72
C GLU A 169 -20.82 7.22 29.13
N LEU A 170 -20.73 7.40 27.81
CA LEU A 170 -19.60 8.10 27.19
C LEU A 170 -19.42 9.53 27.73
N ARG A 171 -20.52 10.30 27.91
CA ARG A 171 -20.46 11.65 28.49
C ARG A 171 -20.02 11.63 29.95
N ARG A 172 -20.51 10.66 30.72
CA ARG A 172 -20.13 10.49 32.13
C ARG A 172 -18.63 10.18 32.24
N ILE A 173 -18.15 9.18 31.50
CA ILE A 173 -16.72 8.81 31.53
C ILE A 173 -15.86 9.99 31.07
N ASP A 174 -16.23 10.68 29.97
CA ASP A 174 -15.48 11.83 29.50
C ASP A 174 -15.39 12.96 30.54
N ALA A 175 -16.42 13.16 31.37
CA ALA A 175 -16.40 14.11 32.48
C ALA A 175 -15.44 13.71 33.60
N GLU A 176 -15.27 12.41 33.86
CA GLU A 176 -14.39 11.86 34.90
C GLU A 176 -12.90 11.85 34.50
N LEU A 177 -12.58 11.83 33.19
CA LEU A 177 -11.20 11.78 32.71
C LEU A 177 -10.44 13.10 32.93
N SER A 178 -9.19 13.01 33.38
CA SER A 178 -8.25 14.14 33.38
C SER A 178 -7.91 14.58 31.94
N GLN A 179 -7.36 15.80 31.78
CA GLN A 179 -6.92 16.28 30.46
C GLN A 179 -5.89 15.33 29.83
N GLU A 180 -4.97 14.80 30.63
CA GLU A 180 -3.96 13.83 30.19
C GLU A 180 -4.60 12.51 29.74
N GLN A 181 -5.53 11.98 30.53
CA GLN A 181 -6.26 10.76 30.18
C GLN A 181 -7.07 10.93 28.89
N ARG A 182 -7.71 12.09 28.69
CA ARG A 182 -8.38 12.43 27.42
C ARG A 182 -7.38 12.48 26.25
N MET A 183 -6.16 12.99 26.47
CA MET A 183 -5.11 12.98 25.43
C MET A 183 -4.65 11.56 25.09
N LEU A 184 -4.43 10.71 26.09
CA LEU A 184 -4.03 9.31 25.90
C LEU A 184 -5.12 8.49 25.20
N LEU A 185 -6.38 8.67 25.60
CA LEU A 185 -7.53 8.08 24.91
C LEU A 185 -7.54 8.49 23.44
N ARG A 186 -7.46 9.79 23.16
CA ARG A 186 -7.41 10.31 21.77
C ARG A 186 -6.23 9.74 21.00
N HIS A 187 -5.05 9.64 21.60
CA HIS A 187 -3.87 9.09 20.94
C HIS A 187 -4.10 7.62 20.57
N ARG A 188 -4.51 6.78 21.53
CA ARG A 188 -4.72 5.35 21.31
C ARG A 188 -5.81 5.04 20.28
N VAL A 189 -6.95 5.75 20.36
CA VAL A 189 -8.01 5.63 19.36
C VAL A 189 -7.50 6.04 17.97
N ARG A 190 -6.66 7.08 17.86
CA ARG A 190 -6.10 7.52 16.58
C ARG A 190 -5.07 6.55 16.01
N SER A 191 -4.28 5.93 16.87
CA SER A 191 -3.26 4.95 16.47
C SER A 191 -3.87 3.62 16.02
N ALA A 192 -5.09 3.29 16.47
CA ALA A 192 -5.81 2.11 15.99
C ALA A 192 -6.26 2.24 14.51
N PRO A 193 -6.26 1.14 13.74
CA PRO A 193 -6.76 1.10 12.36
C PRO A 193 -8.19 1.65 12.27
N PRO A 194 -8.53 2.50 11.27
CA PRO A 194 -9.86 3.14 11.19
C PRO A 194 -11.05 2.18 11.28
N ALA A 195 -10.91 0.97 10.74
CA ALA A 195 -11.95 -0.07 10.78
C ALA A 195 -12.15 -0.66 12.19
N GLU A 196 -11.15 -0.60 13.06
CA GLU A 196 -11.17 -1.20 14.40
C GLU A 196 -11.51 -0.19 15.50
N ARG A 197 -11.50 1.11 15.18
CA ARG A 197 -11.71 2.19 16.17
C ARG A 197 -13.06 2.07 16.87
N GLU A 198 -14.12 1.74 16.13
CA GLU A 198 -15.46 1.59 16.71
C GLU A 198 -15.48 0.45 17.74
N THR A 199 -14.95 -0.72 17.37
CA THR A 199 -14.83 -1.88 18.27
C THR A 199 -13.99 -1.55 19.50
N LEU A 200 -12.88 -0.85 19.31
CA LEU A 200 -12.02 -0.42 20.40
C LEU A 200 -12.76 0.50 21.39
N ILE A 201 -13.52 1.48 20.89
CA ILE A 201 -14.30 2.38 21.76
C ILE A 201 -15.42 1.63 22.46
N ARG A 202 -16.16 0.74 21.78
CA ARG A 202 -17.22 -0.07 22.40
C ARG A 202 -16.67 -0.96 23.52
N ARG A 203 -15.54 -1.63 23.27
CA ARG A 203 -14.85 -2.41 24.30
C ARG A 203 -14.43 -1.54 25.48
N TRP A 204 -13.89 -0.34 25.21
CA TRP A 204 -13.48 0.59 26.25
C TRP A 204 -14.66 1.14 27.08
N LEU A 205 -15.83 1.34 26.46
CA LEU A 205 -17.07 1.69 27.16
C LEU A 205 -17.55 0.58 28.10
N GLN A 206 -17.24 -0.70 27.81
CA GLN A 206 -17.61 -1.84 28.66
C GLN A 206 -16.62 -2.11 29.80
N MET A 207 -15.43 -1.51 29.77
CA MET A 207 -14.44 -1.66 30.83
C MET A 207 -14.90 -1.03 32.15
N THR A 208 -14.52 -1.62 33.27
CA THR A 208 -14.65 -1.02 34.60
C THR A 208 -13.77 0.23 34.75
N PRO A 209 -14.03 1.11 35.73
CA PRO A 209 -13.17 2.28 35.99
C PRO A 209 -11.70 1.91 36.19
N ASP A 210 -11.41 0.78 36.86
CA ASP A 210 -10.06 0.31 37.13
C ASP A 210 -9.36 -0.17 35.85
N GLU A 211 -10.06 -0.94 35.03
CA GLU A 211 -9.55 -1.37 33.72
C GLU A 211 -9.31 -0.17 32.79
N ARG A 212 -10.17 0.86 32.81
CA ARG A 212 -9.94 2.06 32.01
C ARG A 212 -8.72 2.86 32.50
N ARG A 213 -8.51 2.93 33.82
CA ARG A 213 -7.32 3.58 34.41
C ARG A 213 -6.04 2.85 34.05
N GLU A 214 -6.05 1.52 34.18
CA GLU A 214 -4.93 0.67 33.79
C GLU A 214 -4.67 0.76 32.30
N TRP A 215 -5.74 0.71 31.50
CA TRP A 215 -5.65 0.90 30.06
C TRP A 215 -4.99 2.24 29.79
N LEU A 216 -5.42 3.36 30.37
CA LEU A 216 -4.83 4.68 30.12
C LEU A 216 -3.47 4.94 30.79
N ARG A 217 -2.75 3.96 31.34
CA ARG A 217 -1.39 4.19 31.82
C ARG A 217 -0.43 4.58 30.67
N PRO A 218 0.48 5.55 30.90
CA PRO A 218 1.62 5.75 30.02
C PRO A 218 2.44 4.45 29.94
N GLN A 219 2.93 4.11 28.75
CA GLN A 219 3.91 3.02 28.55
C GLN A 219 5.32 3.57 28.61
#